data_AF-A0AAV2SQU8-F1
#
_entry.id   AF-A0AAV2SQU8-F1
#
_cell.length_a   1.000
_cell.length_b   1.000
_cell.length_c   1.000
_cell.angle_alpha   90.00
_cell.angle_beta   90.00
_cell.angle_gamma   90.00
#
_symmetry.space_group_name_H-M   'P 1'
#
loop_
_entity.id
_entity.type
_entity.pdbx_description
1 polymer ?
#
loop_
_entity_poly.entity_id
_entity_poly.type
_entity_poly.pdbx_seq_one_letter_code
_entity_poly.pdbx_strand_id
1 'polypeptide(L)'
;MVLESSILVISKVILQLNAAGLNQYLSFKLRFDDSGTYSINSNSRLIYFFVAYKLPRERASKFPLIQEGTAYMYLTPGSSSRLQSGGVSSVFSYSESTSSWVMSNISMNSELSMPARTLRRLYFDPNIKENAAYAMYNDEAPDGSKSFTKGHTKGVILMTPTGGYWLIHSVPKYPPNPQDGYSYPSSGHHYGQTMLCISLPVSEADNIGNQLLYNNPYIYESNMPSTMSGMFPVLKQVIDGKHPHKEPWFRITQLTSVGKKSFTSFAKYKKYGKGLYS
;
A
#
# COMPACT_ATOMS: atom_id res chain seq x y z
N MET A 1 -24.94 5.61 19.02
CA MET A 1 -23.54 5.13 19.08
C MET A 1 -22.96 5.29 17.69
N VAL A 2 -22.19 6.36 17.47
CA VAL A 2 -21.73 6.79 16.14
C VAL A 2 -20.39 6.09 15.86
N LEU A 3 -20.35 5.21 14.88
CA LEU A 3 -19.12 4.57 14.38
C LEU A 3 -18.56 5.40 13.23
N GLU A 4 -17.78 6.44 13.54
CA GLU A 4 -17.01 7.21 12.55
C GLU A 4 -15.60 6.65 12.43
N SER A 5 -15.43 5.56 11.68
CA SER A 5 -14.11 5.15 11.17
C SER A 5 -14.26 4.17 10.01
N SER A 6 -13.82 4.54 8.80
CA SER A 6 -13.70 3.58 7.70
C SER A 6 -12.48 2.68 7.95
N ILE A 7 -12.72 1.44 8.35
CA ILE A 7 -11.68 0.41 8.52
C ILE A 7 -11.34 -0.14 7.13
N LEU A 8 -10.10 0.06 6.66
CA LEU A 8 -9.60 -0.61 5.46
C LEU A 8 -8.82 -1.86 5.89
N VAL A 9 -9.32 -3.02 5.47
CA VAL A 9 -8.69 -4.31 5.72
C VAL A 9 -7.91 -4.72 4.48
N ILE A 10 -6.58 -4.81 4.60
CA ILE A 10 -5.74 -5.38 3.55
C ILE A 10 -4.90 -6.46 4.20
N SER A 11 -5.28 -7.73 3.95
CA SER A 11 -4.51 -8.93 4.30
C SER A 11 -3.70 -8.81 5.62
N LYS A 12 -4.35 -9.06 6.76
CA LYS A 12 -3.76 -9.01 8.12
C LYS A 12 -3.15 -7.66 8.58
N VAL A 13 -3.19 -6.61 7.76
CA VAL A 13 -2.91 -5.23 8.18
C VAL A 13 -4.21 -4.45 8.14
N ILE A 14 -4.66 -4.04 9.32
CA ILE A 14 -5.80 -3.12 9.46
C ILE A 14 -5.20 -1.72 9.61
N LEU A 15 -5.74 -0.73 8.89
CA LEU A 15 -5.38 0.68 9.02
C LEU A 15 -6.65 1.54 9.15
N GLN A 16 -6.76 2.27 10.27
CA GLN A 16 -7.87 3.19 10.57
C GLN A 16 -7.44 4.64 10.32
N LEU A 17 -8.24 5.43 9.58
CA LEU A 17 -7.93 6.80 9.14
C LEU A 17 -8.68 7.87 9.98
N ASN A 18 -7.98 8.89 10.51
CA ASN A 18 -8.59 10.06 11.21
C ASN A 18 -8.39 11.35 10.37
N ALA A 19 -9.42 12.16 10.05
CA ALA A 19 -9.32 13.29 9.09
C ALA A 19 -9.49 14.71 9.69
N ALA A 20 -8.89 15.71 9.01
CA ALA A 20 -9.13 17.15 9.16
C ALA A 20 -8.78 17.91 7.85
N GLY A 21 -9.71 18.71 7.31
CA GLY A 21 -9.51 20.04 6.67
C GLY A 21 -9.02 20.23 5.21
N LEU A 22 -9.88 20.93 4.41
CA LEU A 22 -9.68 21.92 3.32
C LEU A 22 -9.56 21.58 1.81
N ASN A 23 -10.05 22.55 1.00
CA ASN A 23 -10.70 22.49 -0.33
C ASN A 23 -9.83 22.90 -1.54
N GLN A 24 -10.17 22.37 -2.75
CA GLN A 24 -10.23 23.00 -4.11
C GLN A 24 -9.84 22.05 -5.26
N TYR A 25 -10.42 22.27 -6.45
CA TYR A 25 -10.46 21.43 -7.66
C TYR A 25 -9.33 21.67 -8.68
N LEU A 26 -9.04 20.66 -9.52
CA LEU A 26 -8.85 20.72 -11.00
C LEU A 26 -8.14 19.44 -11.51
N SER A 27 -8.37 19.03 -12.75
CA SER A 27 -7.76 17.89 -13.45
C SER A 27 -6.21 17.87 -13.44
N PHE A 28 -5.61 16.69 -13.35
CA PHE A 28 -4.30 16.50 -12.71
C PHE A 28 -3.24 15.73 -13.51
N LYS A 29 -1.96 16.10 -13.36
CA LYS A 29 -0.76 15.43 -13.92
C LYS A 29 0.25 15.18 -12.78
N LEU A 30 0.42 13.92 -12.40
CA LEU A 30 1.25 13.49 -11.27
C LEU A 30 2.76 13.74 -11.52
N ARG A 31 3.47 14.40 -10.59
CA ARG A 31 4.93 14.57 -10.51
C ARG A 31 5.49 13.88 -9.24
N PHE A 32 6.75 13.43 -9.28
CA PHE A 32 7.37 12.61 -8.22
C PHE A 32 8.50 13.35 -7.52
N ASP A 33 8.68 13.13 -6.21
CA ASP A 33 9.87 13.55 -5.47
C ASP A 33 10.64 12.37 -4.84
N ASP A 34 11.80 12.68 -4.26
CA ASP A 34 12.76 11.71 -3.74
C ASP A 34 12.32 10.93 -2.49
N SER A 35 11.18 11.27 -1.89
CA SER A 35 10.70 10.74 -0.61
C SER A 35 9.50 9.79 -0.73
N GLY A 36 9.10 9.44 -1.95
CA GLY A 36 7.88 8.66 -2.19
C GLY A 36 6.61 9.46 -1.93
N THR A 37 6.71 10.80 -1.85
CA THR A 37 5.54 11.67 -1.93
C THR A 37 5.23 11.98 -3.40
N TYR A 38 3.94 12.02 -3.73
CA TYR A 38 3.49 12.26 -5.11
C TYR A 38 2.86 13.64 -5.17
N SER A 39 3.29 14.53 -6.05
CA SER A 39 2.57 15.78 -6.28
C SER A 39 1.52 15.59 -7.37
N ILE A 40 0.30 16.08 -7.17
CA ILE A 40 -0.78 16.01 -8.16
C ILE A 40 -0.68 17.14 -9.22
N ASN A 41 0.08 18.21 -8.96
CA ASN A 41 0.25 19.35 -9.86
C ASN A 41 1.49 20.23 -9.53
N SER A 42 1.69 21.32 -10.28
CA SER A 42 2.71 22.35 -10.02
C SER A 42 2.46 23.19 -8.76
N ASN A 43 1.30 23.03 -8.12
CA ASN A 43 0.87 23.78 -6.92
C ASN A 43 0.91 22.92 -5.64
N SER A 44 1.69 21.84 -5.65
CA SER A 44 2.18 21.13 -4.46
C SER A 44 1.11 20.52 -3.52
N ARG A 45 0.12 19.80 -4.05
CA ARG A 45 -0.62 18.84 -3.21
C ARG A 45 0.10 17.50 -3.16
N LEU A 46 0.81 17.28 -2.07
CA LEU A 46 1.48 16.02 -1.76
C LEU A 46 0.42 14.94 -1.43
N ILE A 47 0.41 13.87 -2.23
CA ILE A 47 -0.15 12.58 -1.88
C ILE A 47 0.85 11.93 -0.95
N TYR A 48 0.46 11.81 0.32
CA TYR A 48 1.22 11.10 1.35
C TYR A 48 0.60 9.74 1.70
N PHE A 49 -0.57 9.42 1.12
CA PHE A 49 -1.11 8.06 1.05
C PHE A 49 -2.07 7.91 -0.13
N PHE A 50 -2.35 6.69 -0.55
CA PHE A 50 -3.56 6.40 -1.34
C PHE A 50 -4.16 5.06 -0.96
N VAL A 51 -5.45 4.92 -1.17
CA VAL A 51 -6.17 3.65 -1.20
C VAL A 51 -6.59 3.39 -2.64
N ALA A 52 -6.39 2.18 -3.15
CA ALA A 52 -6.93 1.76 -4.44
C ALA A 52 -7.78 0.51 -4.27
N TYR A 53 -8.90 0.46 -4.98
CA TYR A 53 -9.76 -0.70 -5.11
C TYR A 53 -9.91 -1.05 -6.58
N LYS A 54 -9.29 -2.17 -6.98
CA LYS A 54 -9.39 -2.73 -8.32
C LYS A 54 -10.69 -3.55 -8.41
N LEU A 55 -11.51 -3.26 -9.41
CA LEU A 55 -12.88 -3.76 -9.56
C LEU A 55 -12.93 -5.20 -10.10
N PRO A 56 -13.79 -6.10 -9.59
CA PRO A 56 -13.96 -7.43 -10.17
C PRO A 56 -14.16 -7.40 -11.69
N ARG A 57 -13.66 -8.44 -12.37
CA ARG A 57 -13.82 -8.54 -13.82
C ARG A 57 -15.24 -8.90 -14.19
N GLU A 58 -15.88 -8.07 -14.99
CA GLU A 58 -17.21 -8.34 -15.55
C GLU A 58 -17.14 -8.48 -17.06
N ARG A 59 -17.15 -9.72 -17.57
CA ARG A 59 -16.96 -10.02 -19.01
C ARG A 59 -18.00 -9.35 -19.91
N ALA A 60 -19.22 -9.14 -19.39
CA ALA A 60 -20.32 -8.48 -20.09
C ALA A 60 -20.28 -6.94 -20.00
N SER A 61 -19.31 -6.36 -19.28
CA SER A 61 -19.19 -4.91 -19.14
C SER A 61 -18.91 -4.25 -20.48
N LYS A 62 -19.57 -3.11 -20.73
CA LYS A 62 -19.29 -2.22 -21.86
C LYS A 62 -18.04 -1.35 -21.65
N PHE A 63 -17.47 -1.35 -20.45
CA PHE A 63 -16.26 -0.61 -20.11
C PHE A 63 -15.03 -1.53 -20.23
N PRO A 64 -14.10 -1.29 -21.18
CA PRO A 64 -13.00 -2.20 -21.49
C PRO A 64 -12.15 -2.60 -20.27
N LEU A 65 -11.76 -1.65 -19.42
CA LEU A 65 -10.95 -1.94 -18.25
C LEU A 65 -11.66 -2.85 -17.23
N ILE A 66 -12.98 -2.75 -17.09
CA ILE A 66 -13.78 -3.64 -16.22
C ILE A 66 -13.89 -5.02 -16.87
N GLN A 67 -14.09 -5.06 -18.19
CA GLN A 67 -14.15 -6.31 -18.96
C GLN A 67 -12.83 -7.10 -18.90
N GLU A 68 -11.69 -6.41 -18.90
CA GLU A 68 -10.36 -6.98 -18.76
C GLU A 68 -10.00 -7.35 -17.30
N GLY A 69 -10.67 -6.72 -16.33
CA GLY A 69 -10.34 -6.86 -14.91
C GLY A 69 -9.14 -6.02 -14.47
N THR A 70 -8.90 -4.87 -15.11
CA THR A 70 -7.79 -3.96 -14.79
C THR A 70 -8.28 -2.57 -14.34
N ALA A 71 -9.59 -2.35 -14.35
CA ALA A 71 -10.25 -1.16 -13.81
C ALA A 71 -10.02 -1.01 -12.30
N TYR A 72 -9.78 0.21 -11.85
CA TYR A 72 -9.70 0.53 -10.43
C TYR A 72 -10.22 1.93 -10.12
N MET A 73 -10.65 2.08 -8.87
CA MET A 73 -10.95 3.35 -8.24
C MET A 73 -9.95 3.63 -7.13
N TYR A 74 -9.79 4.89 -6.75
CA TYR A 74 -8.85 5.27 -5.71
C TYR A 74 -9.32 6.43 -4.83
N LEU A 75 -8.68 6.56 -3.66
CA LEU A 75 -8.79 7.65 -2.72
C LEU A 75 -7.38 8.17 -2.38
N THR A 76 -7.22 9.48 -2.35
CA THR A 76 -6.05 10.22 -1.87
C THR A 76 -6.44 11.17 -0.73
N PRO A 77 -5.48 11.78 -0.03
CA PRO A 77 -5.71 12.87 0.94
C PRO A 77 -6.78 13.87 0.51
N GLY A 78 -6.66 14.41 -0.71
CA GLY A 78 -7.57 15.43 -1.25
C GLY A 78 -9.01 14.95 -1.48
N SER A 79 -9.20 13.64 -1.69
CA SER A 79 -10.55 13.03 -1.77
C SER A 79 -11.09 12.55 -0.43
N SER A 80 -10.23 12.40 0.60
CA SER A 80 -10.58 11.76 1.88
C SER A 80 -11.10 12.70 2.97
N SER A 81 -10.90 14.02 2.84
CA SER A 81 -11.20 15.03 3.86
C SER A 81 -12.68 15.41 4.02
N ARG A 82 -13.63 14.76 3.32
CA ARG A 82 -15.09 15.03 3.45
C ARG A 82 -15.97 13.83 3.80
N LEU A 83 -15.40 12.79 4.43
CA LEU A 83 -16.16 11.63 4.94
C LEU A 83 -16.76 11.83 6.35
N GLN A 84 -16.55 12.98 7.00
CA GLN A 84 -16.89 13.22 8.42
C GLN A 84 -18.27 13.85 8.66
N SER A 85 -19.17 13.86 7.67
CA SER A 85 -20.45 14.58 7.78
C SER A 85 -21.67 13.77 7.32
N GLY A 86 -21.67 12.46 7.62
CA GLY A 86 -22.88 11.65 7.69
C GLY A 86 -23.36 10.97 6.40
N GLY A 87 -23.85 9.74 6.57
CA GLY A 87 -24.88 9.13 5.73
C GLY A 87 -24.39 8.31 4.54
N VAL A 88 -25.00 7.12 4.40
CA VAL A 88 -24.80 6.12 3.34
C VAL A 88 -25.26 6.66 1.97
N SER A 89 -24.36 6.94 1.03
CA SER A 89 -24.54 7.00 -0.45
C SER A 89 -23.25 7.57 -1.07
N SER A 90 -22.74 7.24 -2.26
CA SER A 90 -23.25 6.55 -3.43
C SER A 90 -22.05 6.00 -4.22
N VAL A 91 -22.23 4.81 -4.82
CA VAL A 91 -21.34 4.28 -5.85
C VAL A 91 -21.65 5.05 -7.15
N PHE A 92 -20.63 5.60 -7.79
CA PHE A 92 -20.66 6.39 -9.04
C PHE A 92 -21.19 7.84 -8.91
N SER A 93 -20.29 8.84 -8.93
CA SER A 93 -20.65 10.23 -9.24
C SER A 93 -19.91 10.73 -10.49
N TYR A 94 -20.67 10.87 -11.57
CA TYR A 94 -20.32 11.66 -12.76
C TYR A 94 -20.91 13.06 -12.54
N SER A 95 -20.48 13.75 -11.48
CA SER A 95 -20.97 15.09 -11.18
C SER A 95 -20.09 15.72 -10.12
N GLU A 96 -19.75 16.98 -10.37
CA GLU A 96 -18.90 17.82 -9.55
C GLU A 96 -19.44 17.91 -8.12
N SER A 97 -18.53 17.76 -7.16
CA SER A 97 -18.74 17.89 -5.72
C SER A 97 -19.33 16.70 -4.97
N THR A 98 -18.41 15.88 -4.42
CA THR A 98 -18.40 15.32 -3.06
C THR A 98 -17.36 14.19 -3.00
N SER A 99 -16.74 13.95 -1.84
CA SER A 99 -15.69 12.94 -1.62
C SER A 99 -16.11 11.55 -2.11
N SER A 100 -15.67 11.21 -3.31
CA SER A 100 -16.07 10.00 -4.01
C SER A 100 -14.81 9.27 -4.44
N TRP A 101 -14.84 7.95 -4.33
CA TRP A 101 -13.91 7.09 -5.04
C TRP A 101 -13.74 7.58 -6.48
N VAL A 102 -12.52 7.89 -6.87
CA VAL A 102 -12.25 8.38 -8.22
C VAL A 102 -12.01 7.17 -9.11
N MET A 103 -12.86 6.99 -10.12
CA MET A 103 -12.64 5.96 -11.13
C MET A 103 -11.43 6.33 -11.99
N SER A 104 -10.43 5.46 -12.05
CA SER A 104 -9.27 5.68 -12.91
C SER A 104 -9.61 5.36 -14.36
N ASN A 105 -9.18 6.23 -15.27
CA ASN A 105 -9.14 5.95 -16.72
C ASN A 105 -7.85 5.23 -17.13
N ILE A 106 -6.95 4.95 -16.19
CA ILE A 106 -5.69 4.25 -16.41
C ILE A 106 -5.89 2.79 -15.98
N SER A 107 -5.42 1.84 -16.79
CA SER A 107 -5.39 0.42 -16.43
C SER A 107 -4.44 0.15 -15.26
N MET A 108 -4.77 -0.76 -14.33
CA MET A 108 -3.82 -1.28 -13.32
C MET A 108 -2.53 -1.82 -13.93
N ASN A 109 -2.59 -2.34 -15.17
CA ASN A 109 -1.42 -2.87 -15.88
C ASN A 109 -0.56 -1.78 -16.54
N SER A 110 -0.99 -0.52 -16.52
CA SER A 110 -0.21 0.59 -17.07
C SER A 110 0.87 1.06 -16.09
N GLU A 111 2.04 1.39 -16.61
CA GLU A 111 3.11 2.07 -15.85
C GLU A 111 2.71 3.46 -15.33
N LEU A 112 1.61 4.01 -15.84
CA LEU A 112 1.04 5.29 -15.39
C LEU A 112 0.04 5.11 -14.23
N SER A 113 -0.29 3.87 -13.84
CA SER A 113 -1.21 3.59 -12.73
C SER A 113 -0.61 3.98 -11.39
N MET A 114 -1.44 4.24 -10.37
CA MET A 114 -0.94 4.64 -9.06
C MET A 114 0.09 3.64 -8.47
N PRO A 115 -0.17 2.32 -8.46
CA PRO A 115 0.82 1.36 -7.95
C PRO A 115 2.09 1.28 -8.79
N ALA A 116 1.99 1.32 -10.12
CA ALA A 116 3.18 1.34 -10.98
C ALA A 116 4.06 2.56 -10.73
N ARG A 117 3.41 3.71 -10.54
CA ARG A 117 4.07 4.97 -10.23
C ARG A 117 4.78 4.93 -8.87
N THR A 118 4.18 4.31 -7.85
CA THR A 118 4.83 4.01 -6.56
C THR A 118 6.09 3.19 -6.74
N LEU A 119 5.98 2.13 -7.54
CA LEU A 119 7.07 1.18 -7.73
C LEU A 119 8.14 1.67 -8.72
N ARG A 120 7.83 2.66 -9.57
CA ARG A 120 8.67 3.12 -10.68
C ARG A 120 10.15 3.27 -10.33
N ARG A 121 10.48 3.92 -9.21
CA ARG A 121 11.89 4.10 -8.80
C ARG A 121 12.57 2.76 -8.51
N LEU A 122 11.90 1.86 -7.81
CA LEU A 122 12.44 0.52 -7.55
C LEU A 122 12.72 -0.24 -8.85
N TYR A 123 11.94 -0.03 -9.91
CA TYR A 123 12.09 -0.74 -11.19
C TYR A 123 13.07 -0.08 -12.16
N PHE A 124 13.20 1.25 -12.14
CA PHE A 124 13.89 1.99 -13.20
C PHE A 124 15.04 2.87 -12.71
N ASP A 125 15.26 3.02 -11.41
CA ASP A 125 16.36 3.80 -10.85
C ASP A 125 17.43 2.86 -10.28
N PRO A 126 18.58 2.68 -10.96
CA PRO A 126 19.66 1.79 -10.51
C PRO A 126 20.19 2.15 -9.13
N ASN A 127 20.26 3.45 -8.81
CA ASN A 127 20.73 3.91 -7.52
C ASN A 127 19.77 3.47 -6.40
N ILE A 128 18.45 3.46 -6.65
CA ILE A 128 17.49 2.93 -5.69
C ILE A 128 17.59 1.40 -5.57
N LYS A 129 17.74 0.69 -6.69
CA LYS A 129 17.90 -0.77 -6.68
C LYS A 129 19.09 -1.22 -5.84
N GLU A 130 20.20 -0.50 -5.94
CA GLU A 130 21.46 -0.85 -5.27
C GLU A 130 21.55 -0.29 -3.85
N ASN A 131 21.11 0.95 -3.62
CA ASN A 131 21.41 1.66 -2.37
C ASN A 131 20.21 1.81 -1.42
N ALA A 132 18.98 1.52 -1.83
CA ALA A 132 17.82 1.56 -0.91
C ALA A 132 17.63 0.23 -0.16
N ALA A 133 17.13 0.30 1.06
CA ALA A 133 16.65 -0.88 1.78
C ALA A 133 15.22 -1.19 1.36
N TYR A 134 14.95 -2.39 0.86
CA TYR A 134 13.59 -2.79 0.50
C TYR A 134 13.33 -4.27 0.73
N ALA A 135 12.05 -4.61 0.90
CA ALA A 135 11.58 -5.98 0.90
C ALA A 135 10.25 -6.06 0.14
N MET A 136 10.17 -7.02 -0.76
CA MET A 136 8.96 -7.37 -1.52
C MET A 136 8.49 -8.72 -1.02
N TYR A 137 7.22 -8.80 -0.61
CA TYR A 137 6.70 -9.97 0.06
C TYR A 137 5.30 -10.32 -0.40
N ASN A 138 5.03 -11.61 -0.53
CA ASN A 138 3.75 -12.14 -0.98
C ASN A 138 3.70 -13.64 -0.67
N ASP A 139 2.70 -14.15 0.06
CA ASP A 139 2.57 -15.59 0.33
C ASP A 139 2.34 -16.45 -0.92
N GLU A 140 2.01 -15.82 -2.06
CA GLU A 140 2.05 -16.40 -3.40
C GLU A 140 2.91 -15.50 -4.30
N ALA A 141 4.21 -15.76 -4.38
CA ALA A 141 5.18 -14.91 -5.05
C ALA A 141 5.01 -14.87 -6.60
N PRO A 142 5.58 -13.87 -7.29
CA PRO A 142 5.43 -13.70 -8.74
C PRO A 142 5.93 -14.88 -9.57
N ASP A 143 6.96 -15.58 -9.11
CA ASP A 143 7.52 -16.79 -9.71
C ASP A 143 6.61 -18.03 -9.57
N GLY A 144 5.48 -17.89 -8.85
CA GLY A 144 4.52 -18.95 -8.58
C GLY A 144 4.81 -19.75 -7.31
N SER A 145 5.91 -19.48 -6.60
CA SER A 145 6.21 -20.10 -5.31
C SER A 145 5.18 -19.67 -4.25
N LYS A 146 4.86 -20.58 -3.33
CA LYS A 146 3.86 -20.34 -2.28
C LYS A 146 4.40 -20.70 -0.91
N SER A 147 4.03 -19.92 0.10
CA SER A 147 4.37 -20.21 1.49
C SER A 147 3.12 -20.49 2.32
N PHE A 148 3.05 -21.70 2.87
CA PHE A 148 1.98 -22.11 3.79
C PHE A 148 2.34 -21.90 5.27
N THR A 149 3.59 -21.53 5.57
CA THR A 149 4.09 -21.38 6.95
C THR A 149 4.31 -19.93 7.36
N LYS A 150 4.36 -19.02 6.38
CA LYS A 150 4.47 -17.56 6.58
C LYS A 150 3.09 -16.90 6.61
N GLY A 151 3.06 -15.62 6.96
CA GLY A 151 1.81 -14.88 7.04
C GLY A 151 1.17 -14.65 5.66
N HIS A 152 -0.15 -14.82 5.58
CA HIS A 152 -0.97 -14.28 4.48
C HIS A 152 -0.95 -12.76 4.47
N THR A 153 0.13 -12.19 3.95
CA THR A 153 0.38 -10.76 3.82
C THR A 153 1.18 -10.51 2.56
N LYS A 154 0.92 -9.38 1.91
CA LYS A 154 1.53 -9.02 0.63
C LYS A 154 1.82 -7.52 0.59
N GLY A 155 2.94 -7.14 0.00
CA GLY A 155 3.34 -5.73 -0.05
C GLY A 155 4.78 -5.50 -0.44
N VAL A 156 5.14 -4.21 -0.42
CA VAL A 156 6.47 -3.70 -0.67
C VAL A 156 6.76 -2.63 0.37
N ILE A 157 7.90 -2.74 1.05
CA ILE A 157 8.48 -1.64 1.83
C ILE A 157 9.76 -1.20 1.16
N LEU A 158 9.95 0.12 1.03
CA LEU A 158 11.19 0.71 0.55
C LEU A 158 11.54 1.89 1.45
N MET A 159 12.78 1.94 1.90
CA MET A 159 13.33 2.98 2.77
C MET A 159 14.68 3.49 2.23
N THR A 160 14.86 4.80 2.31
CA THR A 160 16.08 5.54 2.02
C THR A 160 16.41 6.45 3.22
N PRO A 161 17.59 7.09 3.26
CA PRO A 161 17.94 8.03 4.33
C PRO A 161 17.02 9.25 4.45
N THR A 162 16.18 9.51 3.45
CA THR A 162 15.26 10.65 3.42
C THR A 162 13.79 10.26 3.67
N GLY A 163 13.47 8.96 3.66
CA GLY A 163 12.10 8.47 3.85
C GLY A 163 11.81 7.25 2.99
N GLY A 164 10.54 6.95 2.80
CA GLY A 164 10.17 5.75 2.06
C GLY A 164 8.67 5.58 1.88
N TYR A 165 8.26 4.37 1.57
CA TYR A 165 6.86 4.01 1.52
C TYR A 165 6.62 2.57 1.95
N TRP A 166 5.37 2.31 2.37
CA TRP A 166 4.86 0.98 2.58
C TRP A 166 3.59 0.78 1.76
N LEU A 167 3.68 -0.10 0.77
CA LEU A 167 2.58 -0.57 -0.06
C LEU A 167 2.08 -1.91 0.48
N ILE A 168 0.82 -1.98 0.84
CA ILE A 168 0.15 -3.19 1.31
C ILE A 168 -0.94 -3.52 0.30
N HIS A 169 -1.07 -4.79 -0.10
CA HIS A 169 -2.11 -5.20 -1.05
C HIS A 169 -2.64 -6.62 -0.82
N SER A 170 -3.67 -6.99 -1.57
CA SER A 170 -4.26 -8.34 -1.57
C SER A 170 -3.92 -9.18 -2.82
N VAL A 171 -3.25 -8.59 -3.82
CA VAL A 171 -3.00 -9.21 -5.13
C VAL A 171 -1.96 -10.35 -5.07
N PRO A 172 -2.31 -11.62 -5.33
CA PRO A 172 -1.33 -12.72 -5.43
C PRO A 172 -0.41 -12.52 -6.64
N LYS A 173 0.83 -13.01 -6.56
CA LYS A 173 1.83 -12.93 -7.64
C LYS A 173 2.21 -11.51 -8.06
N TYR A 174 2.06 -10.55 -7.16
CA TYR A 174 2.37 -9.14 -7.39
C TYR A 174 3.25 -8.58 -6.27
N PRO A 175 4.09 -7.57 -6.56
CA PRO A 175 4.51 -7.15 -7.90
C PRO A 175 5.70 -7.99 -8.45
N PRO A 176 5.97 -8.03 -9.76
CA PRO A 176 7.12 -8.78 -10.32
C PRO A 176 8.47 -8.37 -9.72
N ASN A 177 9.55 -9.14 -9.92
CA ASN A 177 10.86 -8.66 -9.46
C ASN A 177 11.26 -7.38 -10.20
N PRO A 178 12.07 -6.48 -9.60
CA PRO A 178 12.45 -5.22 -10.23
C PRO A 178 13.14 -5.35 -11.59
N GLN A 179 13.74 -6.51 -11.88
CA GLN A 179 14.38 -6.81 -13.17
C GLN A 179 13.40 -7.23 -14.27
N ASP A 180 12.20 -7.68 -13.90
CA ASP A 180 11.19 -8.16 -14.86
C ASP A 180 10.31 -7.03 -15.42
N GLY A 181 10.46 -5.81 -14.92
CA GLY A 181 9.61 -4.69 -15.28
C GLY A 181 8.25 -4.72 -14.58
N TYR A 182 7.54 -3.59 -14.62
CA TYR A 182 6.23 -3.50 -14.00
C TYR A 182 5.18 -4.26 -14.83
N SER A 183 4.39 -5.09 -14.16
CA SER A 183 3.15 -5.62 -14.72
C SER A 183 2.14 -5.92 -13.61
N TYR A 184 0.86 -5.91 -13.99
CA TYR A 184 -0.23 -6.34 -13.13
C TYR A 184 -0.63 -7.78 -13.49
N PRO A 185 -0.56 -8.75 -12.55
CA PRO A 185 -0.69 -10.16 -12.89
C PRO A 185 -2.14 -10.55 -13.12
N SER A 186 -2.35 -11.56 -13.98
CA SER A 186 -3.67 -12.14 -14.28
C SER A 186 -4.40 -12.68 -13.04
N SER A 187 -3.66 -13.09 -12.00
CA SER A 187 -4.21 -13.45 -10.68
C SER A 187 -5.01 -12.33 -10.02
N GLY A 188 -4.67 -11.07 -10.32
CA GLY A 188 -5.40 -9.90 -9.85
C GLY A 188 -6.67 -9.62 -10.64
N HIS A 189 -6.91 -10.24 -11.80
CA HIS A 189 -7.97 -9.80 -12.72
C HIS A 189 -9.36 -10.22 -12.28
N HIS A 190 -9.54 -11.42 -11.72
CA HIS A 190 -10.89 -11.96 -11.52
C HIS A 190 -11.67 -11.25 -10.39
N TYR A 191 -11.05 -11.13 -9.21
CA TYR A 191 -11.70 -10.59 -8.02
C TYR A 191 -11.38 -9.12 -7.78
N GLY A 192 -12.15 -8.50 -6.89
CA GLY A 192 -11.82 -7.21 -6.31
C GLY A 192 -10.50 -7.30 -5.53
N GLN A 193 -9.68 -6.25 -5.62
CA GLN A 193 -8.38 -6.20 -4.92
C GLN A 193 -8.20 -4.84 -4.27
N THR A 194 -7.59 -4.82 -3.08
CA THR A 194 -7.32 -3.60 -2.32
C THR A 194 -5.84 -3.32 -2.25
N MET A 195 -5.47 -2.04 -2.26
CA MET A 195 -4.12 -1.56 -2.03
C MET A 195 -4.13 -0.31 -1.15
N LEU A 196 -3.14 -0.17 -0.29
CA LEU A 196 -2.86 1.03 0.50
C LEU A 196 -1.37 1.31 0.41
N CYS A 197 -1.01 2.49 -0.06
CA CYS A 197 0.35 2.99 0.04
C CYS A 197 0.39 4.14 1.03
N ILE A 198 1.37 4.11 1.94
CA ILE A 198 1.65 5.21 2.88
C ILE A 198 3.06 5.70 2.60
N SER A 199 3.25 7.00 2.41
CA SER A 199 4.57 7.63 2.41
C SER A 199 5.03 7.85 3.85
N LEU A 200 6.25 7.40 4.15
CA LEU A 200 6.76 7.24 5.50
C LEU A 200 7.97 8.15 5.73
N PRO A 201 8.01 8.90 6.85
CA PRO A 201 9.26 9.47 7.32
C PRO A 201 10.17 8.35 7.85
N VAL A 202 11.48 8.60 7.86
CA VAL A 202 12.50 7.66 8.38
C VAL A 202 12.17 7.16 9.78
N SER A 203 11.59 8.02 10.63
CA SER A 203 11.22 7.70 12.02
C SER A 203 10.18 6.58 12.16
N GLU A 204 9.43 6.25 11.10
CA GLU A 204 8.44 5.17 11.14
C GLU A 204 9.02 3.81 10.72
N ALA A 205 10.26 3.74 10.23
CA ALA A 205 10.85 2.52 9.70
C ALA A 205 10.81 1.36 10.70
N ASP A 206 11.19 1.61 11.96
CA ASP A 206 11.17 0.60 13.01
C ASP A 206 9.75 0.19 13.41
N ASN A 207 8.77 1.10 13.36
CA ASN A 207 7.38 0.75 13.61
C ASN A 207 6.85 -0.22 12.55
N ILE A 208 7.16 0.01 11.27
CA ILE A 208 6.79 -0.90 10.18
C ILE A 208 7.55 -2.22 10.27
N GLY A 209 8.86 -2.16 10.49
CA GLY A 209 9.69 -3.35 10.66
C GLY A 209 9.14 -4.25 11.77
N ASN A 210 8.77 -3.66 12.91
CA ASN A 210 8.13 -4.40 13.98
C ASN A 210 6.79 -5.01 13.54
N GLN A 211 5.91 -4.30 12.82
CA GLN A 211 4.68 -4.93 12.29
C GLN A 211 4.98 -6.13 11.39
N LEU A 212 5.98 -6.02 10.52
CA LEU A 212 6.38 -7.10 9.62
C LEU A 212 6.98 -8.30 10.36
N LEU A 213 7.72 -8.11 11.47
CA LEU A 213 8.16 -9.23 12.31
C LEU A 213 6.97 -10.05 12.82
N TYR A 214 5.89 -9.38 13.27
CA TYR A 214 4.66 -10.06 13.69
C TYR A 214 3.93 -10.71 12.51
N ASN A 215 3.82 -10.02 11.38
CA ASN A 215 3.20 -10.59 10.19
C ASN A 215 3.97 -11.80 9.64
N ASN A 216 5.28 -11.88 9.88
CA ASN A 216 6.19 -12.93 9.41
C ASN A 216 5.98 -13.23 7.91
N PRO A 217 6.22 -12.23 7.03
CA PRO A 217 5.95 -12.34 5.60
C PRO A 217 6.84 -13.38 4.89
N TYR A 218 6.39 -13.86 3.74
CA TYR A 218 7.25 -14.55 2.78
C TYR A 218 7.87 -13.51 1.84
N ILE A 219 9.16 -13.21 2.06
CA ILE A 219 9.94 -12.26 1.27
C ILE A 219 10.54 -13.03 0.10
N TYR A 220 10.23 -12.61 -1.13
CA TYR A 220 10.75 -13.23 -2.35
C TYR A 220 11.86 -12.41 -3.01
N GLU A 221 11.97 -11.12 -2.67
CA GLU A 221 13.01 -10.22 -3.19
C GLU A 221 13.28 -9.12 -2.15
N SER A 222 14.55 -8.77 -1.95
CA SER A 222 14.97 -7.79 -0.96
C SER A 222 16.38 -7.26 -1.21
N ASN A 223 16.62 -6.01 -0.83
CA ASN A 223 17.94 -5.44 -0.75
C ASN A 223 18.17 -4.80 0.63
N MET A 224 19.37 -4.98 1.17
CA MET A 224 19.77 -4.37 2.43
C MET A 224 21.27 -4.04 2.41
N PRO A 225 21.64 -2.89 1.83
CA PRO A 225 23.03 -2.45 1.78
C PRO A 225 23.62 -2.27 3.18
N SER A 226 24.93 -2.47 3.32
CA SER A 226 25.64 -2.34 4.60
C SER A 226 25.41 -0.96 5.24
N THR A 227 25.39 0.10 4.42
CA THR A 227 25.11 1.49 4.84
C THR A 227 23.69 1.68 5.38
N MET A 228 22.72 0.90 4.90
CA MET A 228 21.32 0.96 5.35
C MET A 228 21.05 0.07 6.56
N SER A 229 21.83 -1.00 6.75
CA SER A 229 21.60 -1.98 7.81
C SER A 229 21.65 -1.37 9.22
N GLY A 230 22.53 -0.39 9.46
CA GLY A 230 22.60 0.34 10.72
C GLY A 230 21.47 1.36 10.91
N MET A 231 20.94 1.90 9.81
CA MET A 231 19.84 2.87 9.82
C MET A 231 18.47 2.19 9.98
N PHE A 232 18.31 0.99 9.44
CA PHE A 232 17.06 0.21 9.46
C PHE A 232 17.25 -1.18 10.07
N PRO A 233 17.72 -1.27 11.34
CA PRO A 233 18.09 -2.55 11.96
C PRO A 233 16.89 -3.50 12.13
N VAL A 234 15.68 -2.98 12.35
CA VAL A 234 14.49 -3.83 12.46
C VAL A 234 14.06 -4.37 11.09
N LEU A 235 14.19 -3.58 10.02
CA LEU A 235 13.95 -4.07 8.66
C LEU A 235 14.97 -5.14 8.25
N LYS A 236 16.24 -4.99 8.67
CA LYS A 236 17.26 -6.05 8.51
C LYS A 236 16.82 -7.35 9.18
N GLN A 237 16.29 -7.29 10.40
CA GLN A 237 15.78 -8.48 11.10
C GLN A 237 14.60 -9.14 10.35
N VAL A 238 13.72 -8.34 9.74
CA VAL A 238 12.61 -8.84 8.91
C VAL A 238 13.16 -9.61 7.71
N ILE A 239 14.14 -9.05 6.99
CA ILE A 239 14.82 -9.70 5.85
C ILE A 239 15.53 -10.99 6.29
N ASP A 240 16.12 -11.00 7.48
CA ASP A 240 16.75 -12.19 8.08
C ASP A 240 15.73 -13.24 8.59
N GLY A 241 14.43 -13.03 8.38
CA GLY A 241 13.38 -13.96 8.75
C GLY A 241 13.11 -14.07 10.26
N LYS A 242 13.55 -13.08 11.04
CA LYS A 242 13.25 -13.01 12.48
C LYS A 242 11.74 -12.79 12.69
N HIS A 243 11.28 -13.20 13.87
CA HIS A 243 9.88 -13.09 14.28
C HIS A 243 9.78 -13.08 15.81
N PRO A 244 8.64 -12.67 16.39
CA PRO A 244 8.44 -12.70 17.83
C PRO A 244 8.60 -14.12 18.40
N HIS A 245 9.40 -14.24 19.46
CA HIS A 245 9.61 -15.50 20.20
C HIS A 245 8.91 -15.53 21.56
N LYS A 246 8.37 -14.39 22.01
CA LYS A 246 7.67 -14.23 23.28
C LYS A 246 6.38 -13.44 23.09
N GLU A 247 5.47 -13.61 24.05
CA GLU A 247 4.24 -12.85 24.12
C GLU A 247 4.49 -11.34 24.37
N PRO A 248 3.55 -10.46 23.98
CA PRO A 248 2.27 -10.76 23.31
C PRO A 248 2.45 -11.21 21.85
N TRP A 249 1.55 -12.05 21.31
CA TRP A 249 1.58 -12.53 19.92
C TRP A 249 0.94 -11.56 18.91
N PHE A 250 0.66 -10.33 19.31
CA PHE A 250 0.08 -9.28 18.48
C PHE A 250 0.72 -7.93 18.82
N ARG A 251 0.60 -6.99 17.89
CA ARG A 251 1.05 -5.61 18.07
C ARG A 251 0.07 -4.65 17.42
N ILE A 252 -0.25 -3.59 18.15
CA ILE A 252 -1.03 -2.45 17.66
C ILE A 252 -0.12 -1.23 17.76
N THR A 253 -0.03 -0.44 16.69
CA THR A 253 0.76 0.78 16.68
C THR A 253 0.06 1.87 15.88
N GLN A 254 0.24 3.12 16.29
CA GLN A 254 -0.05 4.26 15.41
C GLN A 254 1.14 4.45 14.47
N LEU A 255 0.85 4.75 13.21
CA LEU A 255 1.81 5.15 12.18
C LEU A 255 1.46 6.56 11.71
N THR A 256 2.46 7.39 11.46
CA THR A 256 2.25 8.74 10.95
C THR A 256 2.92 8.90 9.58
N SER A 257 2.11 9.16 8.55
CA SER A 257 2.64 9.48 7.21
C SER A 257 3.41 10.81 7.19
N VAL A 258 4.16 11.05 6.12
CA VAL A 258 4.85 12.34 5.89
C VAL A 258 3.87 13.53 5.96
N GLY A 259 2.67 13.37 5.42
CA GLY A 259 1.60 14.38 5.49
C GLY A 259 0.80 14.38 6.80
N LYS A 260 1.38 13.86 7.88
CA LYS A 260 0.86 13.90 9.26
C LYS A 260 -0.49 13.20 9.48
N LYS A 261 -0.95 12.41 8.51
CA LYS A 261 -2.10 11.52 8.71
C LYS A 261 -1.69 10.31 9.53
N SER A 262 -2.48 10.02 10.56
CA SER A 262 -2.32 8.85 11.42
C SER A 262 -3.06 7.64 10.88
N PHE A 263 -2.46 6.46 11.07
CA PHE A 263 -3.03 5.17 10.72
C PHE A 263 -2.82 4.18 11.88
N THR A 264 -3.88 3.51 12.33
CA THR A 264 -3.75 2.46 13.35
C THR A 264 -3.43 1.13 12.70
N SER A 265 -2.19 0.64 12.84
CA SER A 265 -1.75 -0.64 12.30
C SER A 265 -1.92 -1.77 13.31
N PHE A 266 -2.53 -2.87 12.88
CA PHE A 266 -2.69 -4.09 13.66
C PHE A 266 -1.90 -5.22 13.00
N ALA A 267 -1.11 -5.95 13.78
CA ALA A 267 -0.35 -7.11 13.34
C ALA A 267 -0.51 -8.26 14.33
N LYS A 268 -0.58 -9.49 13.81
CA LYS A 268 -0.58 -10.72 14.62
C LYS A 268 0.41 -11.73 14.09
N TYR A 269 1.01 -12.47 15.02
CA TYR A 269 1.78 -13.67 14.75
C TYR A 269 0.89 -14.91 14.83
N LYS A 270 1.32 -16.01 14.20
CA LYS A 270 0.52 -17.25 14.09
C LYS A 270 0.10 -17.83 15.46
N LYS A 271 0.89 -17.58 16.51
CA LYS A 271 0.61 -18.03 17.89
C LYS A 271 -0.49 -17.24 18.62
N TYR A 272 -1.02 -16.15 18.04
CA TYR A 272 -2.10 -15.39 18.67
C TYR A 272 -3.38 -16.22 18.90
N GLY A 273 -3.61 -17.28 18.11
CA GLY A 273 -4.69 -18.24 18.33
C GLY A 273 -6.11 -17.69 18.11
N LYS A 274 -6.25 -16.40 17.77
CA LYS A 274 -7.52 -15.69 17.59
C LYS A 274 -7.62 -14.99 16.22
N GLY A 275 -8.86 -14.64 15.85
CA GLY A 275 -9.14 -13.74 14.73
C GLY A 275 -8.53 -12.36 15.00
N LEU A 276 -8.20 -11.58 13.97
CA LEU A 276 -7.75 -10.20 14.20
C LEU A 276 -8.91 -9.30 14.68
N TYR A 277 -10.16 -9.77 14.54
CA TYR A 277 -11.42 -9.07 14.85
C TYR A 277 -12.22 -9.71 16.00
N SER A 278 -11.66 -10.71 16.68
CA SER A 278 -12.33 -11.47 17.75
C SER A 278 -12.01 -10.94 19.13
#